data_AF-A0A1E7QYT5-F1
#
_entry.id   AF-A0A1E7QYT5-F1
#
_cell.length_a   1.000
_cell.length_b   1.000
_cell.length_c   1.000
_cell.angle_alpha   90.00
_cell.angle_beta   90.00
_cell.angle_gamma   90.00
#
_symmetry.space_group_name_H-M   'P 1'
#
loop_
_entity.id
_entity.type
_entity.pdbx_description
1 polymer ?
#
loop_
_entity_poly.entity_id
_entity_poly.type
_entity_poly.pdbx_seq_one_letter_code
_entity_poly.pdbx_strand_id
1 'polypeptide(L)'
;MSSSEKEIKFKTRQDFIQAAFNQVADIVAQHGSQILQCFCPAHKTQICLEQLSVVANEYSYDFSKIDIHVQNFDQSNTELAQIGLD
;
A
#
# COMPACT_ATOMS: atom_id res chain seq x y z
N MET A 1 1.13 13.25 -28.92
CA MET A 1 0.51 11.99 -28.43
C MET A 1 -0.70 12.39 -27.61
N SER A 2 -1.91 12.08 -28.08
CA SER A 2 -3.13 12.31 -27.29
C SER A 2 -3.18 11.17 -26.27
N SER A 3 -2.80 11.46 -25.02
CA SER A 3 -3.15 10.56 -23.92
C SER A 3 -4.66 10.63 -23.78
N SER A 4 -5.35 9.61 -24.29
CA SER A 4 -6.77 9.42 -23.99
C SER A 4 -6.86 8.95 -22.53
N GLU A 5 -6.72 9.88 -21.59
CA GLU A 5 -7.03 9.61 -20.19
C GLU A 5 -8.50 9.20 -20.11
N LYS A 6 -8.74 7.97 -19.68
CA LYS A 6 -10.11 7.49 -19.43
C LYS A 6 -10.65 8.27 -18.24
N GLU A 7 -11.74 9.00 -18.46
CA GLU A 7 -12.48 9.66 -17.39
C GLU A 7 -12.98 8.61 -16.39
N ILE A 8 -12.60 8.75 -15.12
CA ILE A 8 -13.05 7.88 -14.03
C ILE A 8 -14.16 8.60 -13.28
N LYS A 9 -15.36 7.98 -13.23
CA LYS A 9 -16.53 8.54 -12.53
C LYS A 9 -16.84 7.70 -11.30
N PHE A 10 -17.05 8.39 -10.17
CA PHE A 10 -17.48 7.79 -8.91
C PHE A 10 -18.92 8.20 -8.61
N LYS A 11 -19.71 7.27 -8.09
CA LYS A 11 -21.11 7.53 -7.75
C LYS A 11 -21.24 8.41 -6.52
N THR A 12 -20.32 8.25 -5.57
CA THR A 12 -20.30 9.01 -4.32
C THR A 12 -18.90 9.49 -3.98
N ARG A 13 -18.82 10.48 -3.08
CA ARG A 13 -17.54 10.92 -2.48
C ARG A 13 -16.87 9.78 -1.71
N GLN A 14 -17.66 8.90 -1.08
CA GLN A 14 -17.15 7.76 -0.33
C GLN A 14 -16.45 6.76 -1.26
N ASP A 15 -17.06 6.43 -2.40
CA ASP A 15 -16.46 5.55 -3.40
C ASP A 15 -15.15 6.12 -3.96
N PHE A 16 -15.12 7.43 -4.21
CA PHE A 16 -13.92 8.13 -4.66
C PHE A 16 -12.79 8.03 -3.64
N ILE A 17 -13.07 8.31 -2.36
CA ILE A 17 -12.03 8.29 -1.32
C ILE A 17 -11.58 6.85 -1.04
N GLN A 18 -12.49 5.88 -1.03
CA GLN A 18 -12.14 4.47 -0.91
C GLN A 18 -11.20 4.02 -2.04
N ALA A 19 -11.51 4.42 -3.28
CA ALA A 19 -10.65 4.13 -4.42
C ALA A 19 -9.30 4.84 -4.31
N ALA A 20 -9.26 6.07 -3.79
CA ALA A 20 -8.03 6.79 -3.55
C ALA A 20 -7.14 6.10 -2.51
N PHE A 21 -7.70 5.65 -1.38
CA PHE A 21 -6.95 4.84 -0.40
C PHE A 21 -6.37 3.58 -1.03
N ASN A 22 -7.19 2.85 -1.79
CA ASN A 22 -6.76 1.63 -2.47
C ASN A 22 -5.66 1.89 -3.50
N GLN A 23 -5.73 3.01 -4.23
CA GLN A 23 -4.75 3.38 -5.24
C GLN A 23 -3.43 3.83 -4.60
N VAL A 24 -3.48 4.61 -3.53
CA VAL A 24 -2.27 5.03 -2.79
C VAL A 24 -1.58 3.83 -2.17
N ALA A 25 -2.34 2.89 -1.59
CA ALA A 25 -1.80 1.64 -1.05
C ALA A 25 -1.03 0.85 -2.11
N ASP A 26 -1.57 0.71 -3.32
CA ASP A 26 -0.89 0.03 -4.43
C ASP A 26 0.39 0.74 -4.86
N ILE A 27 0.37 2.07 -4.94
CA ILE A 27 1.56 2.87 -5.31
C ILE A 27 2.67 2.67 -4.27
N VAL A 28 2.33 2.76 -2.99
CA VAL A 28 3.28 2.56 -1.88
C VAL A 28 3.83 1.14 -1.88
N ALA A 29 2.96 0.14 -2.06
CA ALA A 29 3.38 -1.26 -2.12
C ALA A 29 4.27 -1.54 -3.34
N GLN A 30 3.95 -0.99 -4.51
CA GLN A 30 4.79 -1.11 -5.70
C GLN A 30 6.18 -0.52 -5.48
N HIS A 31 6.26 0.65 -4.82
CA HIS A 31 7.54 1.26 -4.47
C HIS A 31 8.36 0.35 -3.53
N GLY A 32 7.76 -0.16 -2.45
CA GLY A 32 8.47 -1.06 -1.54
C GLY A 32 8.84 -2.41 -2.15
N SER A 33 8.07 -2.91 -3.12
CA SER A 33 8.40 -4.15 -3.82
C SER A 33 9.76 -4.06 -4.54
N GLN A 34 10.11 -2.89 -5.07
CA GLN A 34 11.43 -2.65 -5.67
C GLN A 34 12.57 -2.76 -4.65
N ILE A 35 12.32 -2.35 -3.40
CA ILE A 35 13.29 -2.45 -2.30
C ILE A 35 13.49 -3.93 -1.90
N LEU A 36 12.39 -4.68 -1.75
CA LEU A 36 12.43 -6.11 -1.44
C LEU A 36 13.14 -6.92 -2.55
N GLN A 37 12.94 -6.56 -3.82
CA GLN A 37 13.65 -7.18 -4.96
C GLN A 37 15.17 -6.98 -4.90
N CYS A 38 15.65 -5.96 -4.19
CA CYS A 38 17.07 -5.73 -3.96
C CYS A 38 17.58 -6.45 -2.70
N PHE A 39 16.79 -7.37 -2.11
CA PHE A 39 17.09 -8.07 -0.86
C PHE A 39 17.35 -7.12 0.31
N CYS A 40 16.62 -6.00 0.35
CA CYS A 40 16.71 -5.00 1.40
C CYS A 40 15.36 -4.87 2.11
N PRO A 41 15.34 -4.73 3.45
CA PRO A 41 14.10 -4.60 4.19
C PRO A 41 13.39 -3.29 3.86
N ALA A 42 12.08 -3.38 3.64
CA ALA A 42 11.23 -2.27 3.29
C ALA A 42 10.42 -1.77 4.50
N HIS A 43 11.05 -1.63 5.67
CA HIS A 43 10.40 -1.20 6.92
C HIS A 43 9.66 0.13 6.79
N LYS A 44 10.23 1.09 6.05
CA LYS A 44 9.59 2.39 5.83
C LYS A 44 8.28 2.26 5.05
N THR A 45 8.23 1.33 4.09
CA THR A 45 7.01 1.04 3.33
C THR A 45 5.97 0.39 4.23
N GLN A 46 6.37 -0.59 5.05
CA GLN A 46 5.48 -1.23 6.03
C GLN A 46 4.85 -0.19 6.96
N ILE A 47 5.66 0.65 7.61
CA ILE A 47 5.17 1.72 8.51
C ILE A 47 4.23 2.67 7.77
N CYS A 48 4.54 3.03 6.52
CA CYS A 48 3.68 3.91 5.73
C CYS A 48 2.30 3.29 5.48
N LEU A 49 2.24 1.99 5.17
CA LEU A 49 0.99 1.27 4.96
C LEU A 49 0.21 1.07 6.27
N GLU A 50 0.89 0.81 7.38
CA GLU A 50 0.28 0.73 8.71
C GLU A 50 -0.42 2.04 9.09
N GLN A 51 0.26 3.18 8.91
CA GLN A 51 -0.33 4.50 9.15
C GLN A 51 -1.51 4.78 8.20
N LEU A 52 -1.41 4.37 6.94
CA LEU A 52 -2.52 4.50 5.98
C LEU A 52 -3.74 3.67 6.40
N SER A 53 -3.52 2.46 6.91
CA SER A 53 -4.56 1.57 7.43
C SER A 53 -5.28 2.18 8.64
N VAL A 54 -4.52 2.76 9.58
CA VAL A 54 -5.07 3.48 10.75
C VAL A 54 -5.98 4.62 10.30
N VAL A 55 -5.52 5.46 9.38
CA VAL A 55 -6.31 6.60 8.89
C VAL A 55 -7.56 6.13 8.14
N ALA A 56 -7.47 5.10 7.29
CA ALA A 56 -8.64 4.54 6.62
C ALA A 56 -9.69 4.05 7.63
N ASN A 57 -9.26 3.32 8.65
CA ASN A 57 -10.13 2.81 9.71
C ASN A 57 -10.79 3.94 10.54
N GLU A 58 -10.03 4.96 10.94
CA GLU A 58 -10.56 6.11 11.71
C GLU A 58 -11.67 6.86 10.97
N TYR A 59 -11.60 6.90 9.64
CA TYR A 59 -12.60 7.56 8.80
C TYR A 59 -13.64 6.58 8.22
N SER A 60 -13.72 5.36 8.75
CA SER A 60 -14.68 4.32 8.35
C SER A 60 -14.59 3.90 6.87
N TYR A 61 -13.38 3.91 6.30
CA TYR A 61 -13.08 3.29 5.02
C TYR A 61 -12.59 1.85 5.22
N ASP A 62 -12.85 1.00 4.24
CA ASP A 62 -12.35 -0.38 4.23
C ASP A 62 -10.82 -0.36 4.02
N PHE A 63 -10.10 -0.87 5.02
CA PHE A 63 -8.65 -0.95 5.01
C PHE A 63 -8.13 -2.35 4.68
N SER A 64 -9.01 -3.32 4.38
CA SER A 64 -8.62 -4.72 4.14
C SER A 64 -7.53 -4.89 3.08
N LYS A 65 -7.59 -4.10 2.00
CA LYS A 65 -6.56 -4.10 0.95
C LYS A 65 -5.21 -3.57 1.45
N ILE A 66 -5.23 -2.56 2.32
CA ILE A 66 -4.03 -1.98 2.92
C ILE A 66 -3.42 -3.01 3.88
N ASP A 67 -4.24 -3.68 4.68
CA ASP A 67 -3.83 -4.70 5.65
C ASP A 67 -3.12 -5.88 4.97
N ILE A 68 -3.62 -6.34 3.82
CA ILE A 68 -2.95 -7.37 3.01
C ILE A 68 -1.54 -6.92 2.63
N HIS A 69 -1.36 -5.66 2.21
CA HIS A 69 -0.03 -5.14 1.90
C HIS A 69 0.86 -5.07 3.15
N VAL A 70 0.34 -4.61 4.29
CA VAL A 70 1.08 -4.59 5.56
C VAL A 70 1.58 -5.99 5.92
N GLN A 71 0.71 -7.00 5.88
CA GLN A 71 1.06 -8.39 6.20
C GLN A 71 2.14 -8.94 5.25
N ASN A 72 2.05 -8.63 3.95
CA ASN A 72 3.06 -9.06 2.97
C ASN A 72 4.43 -8.45 3.27
N PHE A 73 4.48 -7.16 3.63
CA PHE A 73 5.73 -6.49 3.99
C PHE A 73 6.30 -6.97 5.32
N ASP A 74 5.45 -7.19 6.32
CA ASP A 74 5.85 -7.74 7.62
C ASP A 74 6.49 -9.12 7.47
N GLN A 75 5.85 -10.00 6.69
CA GLN A 75 6.38 -11.31 6.36
C GLN A 75 7.74 -11.19 5.62
N SER A 76 7.80 -10.38 4.55
CA SER A 76 9.02 -10.24 3.74
C SER A 76 10.19 -9.68 4.55
N ASN A 77 9.95 -8.68 5.39
CA ASN A 77 10.97 -8.10 6.27
C ASN A 77 11.43 -9.12 7.32
N THR A 78 10.51 -9.90 7.88
CA THR A 78 10.83 -10.98 8.82
C THR A 78 11.70 -12.06 8.17
N GLU A 79 11.39 -12.45 6.93
CA GLU A 79 12.19 -13.41 6.16
C GLU A 79 13.62 -12.88 5.91
N LEU A 80 13.76 -11.60 5.55
CA LEU A 80 15.07 -10.95 5.37
C LEU A 80 15.88 -10.89 6.67
N ALA A 81 15.24 -10.57 7.80
CA ALA A 81 15.90 -10.57 9.10
C ALA A 81 16.40 -11.97 9.51
N GLN A 82 15.62 -13.02 9.23
CA GLN A 82 16.02 -14.41 9.52
C GLN A 82 17.25 -14.87 8.74
N ILE A 83 17.50 -14.30 7.56
CA ILE A 83 18.69 -14.60 6.75
C ILE A 83 19.82 -13.58 6.95
N GLY A 84 19.69 -12.66 7.91
CA GLY A 84 20.72 -11.69 8.29
C GLY A 84 20.88 -10.52 7.33
N LEU A 85 19.80 -10.11 6.66
CA LEU A 85 19.77 -9.00 5.72
C LEU A 85 18.97 -7.77 6.22
N ASP A 86 18.76 -7.63 7.54
CA ASP A 86 18.08 -6.45 8.12
C ASP A 86 19.01 -5.26 8.46
#